data_AF-A0A0C2CGR6-F1
#
_entry.id   AF-A0A0C2CGR6-F1
#
_cell.length_a   1.000
_cell.length_b   1.000
_cell.length_c   1.000
_cell.angle_alpha   90.00
_cell.angle_beta   90.00
_cell.angle_gamma   90.00
#
_symmetry.space_group_name_H-M   'P 1'
#
loop_
_entity.id
_entity.type
_entity.pdbx_description
1 polymer ?
#
loop_
_entity_poly.entity_id
_entity_poly.type
_entity_poly.pdbx_seq_one_letter_code
_entity_poly.pdbx_strand_id
1 'polypeptide(L)'
;MEAYHGNGDVISNMDKLILSKQFMWKVYVDIVIQQYGGNILDAIFIAVKAALLDTRITHLALVAQDEGKFNIECGESTETNFFRLEAANAPLSISVNQIGKSIAVDCTEVEEALLRTSLWVVLDQPENERTADDCVRLRVVKQMFAGGMDPRSIPAMLDLAVRCGRKLHAAVNARLEEIRNEGDCNFPGKSFFVE
;
A
#
# COMPACT_ATOMS: atom_id res chain seq x y z
N MET A 1 19.61 -2.40 -6.24
CA MET A 1 18.31 -1.74 -5.98
C MET A 1 17.48 -1.97 -7.23
N GLU A 2 16.67 -3.03 -7.24
CA GLU A 2 15.86 -3.38 -8.41
C GLU A 2 14.67 -2.42 -8.49
N ALA A 3 14.47 -1.79 -9.65
CA ALA A 3 13.28 -1.01 -9.90
C ALA A 3 12.08 -1.97 -10.01
N TYR A 4 10.93 -1.56 -9.48
CA TYR A 4 9.68 -2.29 -9.70
C TYR A 4 9.34 -2.25 -11.21
N HIS A 5 9.34 -3.41 -11.86
CA HIS A 5 8.88 -3.60 -13.24
C HIS A 5 7.52 -4.29 -13.21
N GLY A 6 6.50 -3.59 -12.73
CA GLY A 6 5.12 -4.09 -12.76
C GLY A 6 4.45 -3.84 -14.11
N ASN A 7 3.44 -4.66 -14.45
CA ASN A 7 2.62 -4.48 -15.66
C ASN A 7 1.60 -3.32 -15.53
N GLY A 8 1.84 -2.36 -14.62
CA GLY A 8 0.89 -1.28 -14.33
C GLY A 8 -0.37 -1.74 -13.56
N ASP A 9 -0.35 -2.89 -12.89
CA ASP A 9 -1.51 -3.42 -12.18
C ASP A 9 -1.78 -2.70 -10.85
N VAL A 10 -0.73 -2.27 -10.16
CA VAL A 10 -0.81 -1.49 -8.91
C VAL A 10 -0.88 0.01 -9.16
N ILE A 11 -0.01 0.52 -10.04
CA ILE A 11 0.05 1.93 -10.45
C ILE A 11 -0.34 1.99 -11.92
N SER A 12 -1.55 2.47 -12.23
CA SER A 12 -2.09 2.40 -13.60
C SER A 12 -1.43 3.37 -14.57
N ASN A 13 -0.85 4.46 -14.06
CA ASN A 13 -0.26 5.51 -14.89
C ASN A 13 1.28 5.54 -14.86
N MET A 14 1.92 4.38 -14.71
CA MET A 14 3.39 4.27 -14.75
C MET A 14 4.00 4.80 -16.04
N ASP A 15 3.29 4.79 -17.16
CA ASP A 15 3.76 5.36 -18.42
C ASP A 15 4.10 6.86 -18.30
N LYS A 16 3.42 7.60 -17.40
CA LYS A 16 3.71 9.02 -17.14
C LYS A 16 5.08 9.23 -16.48
N LEU A 17 5.68 8.18 -15.91
CA LEU A 17 7.02 8.21 -15.34
C LEU A 17 8.11 8.13 -16.42
N ILE A 18 7.75 7.76 -17.65
CA ILE A 18 8.70 7.57 -18.74
C ILE A 18 8.64 8.81 -19.64
N LEU A 19 9.71 9.60 -19.67
CA LEU A 19 9.81 10.75 -20.58
C LEU A 19 10.40 10.33 -21.92
N SER A 20 11.40 9.45 -21.90
CA SER A 20 12.00 8.82 -23.07
C SER A 20 12.74 7.53 -22.68
N LYS A 21 13.32 6.83 -23.66
CA LYS A 21 14.17 5.65 -23.41
C LYS A 21 15.37 5.94 -22.49
N GLN A 22 15.80 7.20 -22.39
CA GLN A 22 16.96 7.62 -21.58
C GLN A 22 16.57 8.33 -20.29
N PHE A 23 15.36 8.90 -20.23
CA PHE A 23 14.90 9.72 -19.12
C PHE A 23 13.61 9.14 -18.53
N MET A 24 13.72 8.67 -17.29
CA MET A 24 12.61 8.10 -16.53
C MET A 24 12.67 8.60 -15.10
N TRP A 25 11.50 8.80 -14.52
CA TRP A 25 11.37 9.08 -13.10
C TRP A 25 11.69 7.83 -12.29
N LYS A 26 12.40 8.03 -11.17
CA LYS A 26 12.59 7.02 -10.14
C LYS A 26 11.93 7.51 -8.86
N VAL A 27 10.88 6.82 -8.45
CA VAL A 27 10.14 7.11 -7.22
C VAL A 27 10.72 6.27 -6.09
N TYR A 28 11.10 6.92 -5.00
CA TYR A 28 11.55 6.28 -3.77
C TYR A 28 10.47 6.45 -2.71
N VAL A 29 10.26 5.41 -1.91
CA VAL A 29 9.33 5.44 -0.78
C VAL A 29 10.14 5.14 0.47
N ASP A 30 10.30 6.15 1.31
CA ASP A 30 11.02 6.05 2.57
C ASP A 30 10.02 5.94 3.72
N ILE A 31 10.27 5.01 4.65
CA ILE A 31 9.39 4.73 5.78
C ILE A 31 10.15 5.01 7.07
N VAL A 32 9.58 5.85 7.93
CA VAL A 32 10.10 6.15 9.27
C VAL A 32 9.09 5.72 10.32
N ILE A 33 9.50 4.83 11.20
CA ILE A 33 8.68 4.30 12.29
C ILE A 33 8.88 5.19 13.51
N GLN A 34 7.84 5.91 13.91
CA GLN A 34 7.90 6.82 15.08
C GLN A 34 7.63 6.09 16.40
N GLN A 35 6.64 5.19 16.40
CA GLN A 35 6.26 4.40 17.57
C GLN A 35 5.94 2.97 17.14
N TYR A 36 6.33 2.01 17.97
CA TYR A 36 5.98 0.60 17.81
C TYR A 36 4.86 0.25 18.79
N GLY A 37 3.72 -0.22 18.28
CA GLY A 37 2.59 -0.69 19.10
C GLY A 37 2.12 -2.10 18.75
N GLY A 38 2.82 -2.78 17.84
CA GLY A 38 2.39 -4.02 17.19
C GLY A 38 1.94 -3.80 15.74
N ASN A 39 1.79 -4.90 15.00
CA ASN A 39 1.29 -5.01 13.64
C ASN A 39 1.86 -3.99 12.62
N ILE A 40 3.18 -3.78 12.69
CA ILE A 40 3.81 -2.70 11.95
C ILE A 40 3.77 -2.86 10.43
N LEU A 41 3.75 -4.10 9.94
CA LEU A 41 3.73 -4.37 8.51
C LEU A 41 2.43 -3.86 7.87
N ASP A 42 1.29 -4.14 8.49
CA ASP A 42 -0.01 -3.70 7.97
C ASP A 42 -0.13 -2.16 8.01
N ALA A 43 0.38 -1.53 9.08
CA ALA A 43 0.46 -0.08 9.18
C ALA A 43 1.33 0.54 8.08
N ILE A 44 2.46 -0.09 7.74
CA ILE A 44 3.33 0.36 6.64
C ILE A 44 2.59 0.32 5.30
N PHE A 45 1.85 -0.76 5.00
CA PHE A 45 1.11 -0.86 3.74
C PHE A 45 0.05 0.24 3.60
N ILE A 46 -0.66 0.57 4.69
CA ILE A 46 -1.61 1.68 4.72
C ILE A 46 -0.89 3.01 4.46
N ALA A 47 0.23 3.26 5.15
CA ALA A 47 1.01 4.49 5.00
C ALA A 47 1.57 4.66 3.58
N VAL A 48 2.10 3.59 2.99
CA VAL A 48 2.62 3.60 1.61
C VAL A 48 1.49 3.84 0.62
N LYS A 49 0.33 3.19 0.77
CA LYS A 49 -0.83 3.43 -0.09
C LYS A 49 -1.27 4.91 -0.04
N ALA A 50 -1.39 5.47 1.16
CA ALA A 50 -1.77 6.86 1.35
C ALA A 50 -0.74 7.81 0.71
N ALA A 51 0.56 7.58 0.95
CA ALA A 51 1.64 8.39 0.40
C ALA A 51 1.67 8.35 -1.13
N LEU A 52 1.50 7.18 -1.74
CA LEU A 52 1.46 7.04 -3.20
C LEU A 52 0.28 7.78 -3.81
N LEU A 53 -0.90 7.76 -3.17
CA LEU A 53 -2.09 8.45 -3.68
C LEU A 53 -1.99 9.97 -3.63
N ASP A 54 -1.30 10.53 -2.63
CA ASP A 54 -1.07 11.99 -2.55
C ASP A 54 0.21 12.44 -3.31
N THR A 55 1.06 11.51 -3.75
CA THR A 55 2.30 11.85 -4.47
C THR A 55 2.00 12.62 -5.75
N ARG A 56 2.55 13.84 -5.84
CA ARG A 56 2.47 14.74 -7.00
C ARG A 56 3.82 14.78 -7.68
N ILE A 57 3.84 14.51 -8.99
CA ILE A 57 5.04 14.53 -9.81
C ILE A 57 4.88 15.63 -10.85
N THR A 58 5.86 16.53 -10.91
CA THR A 58 5.85 17.65 -11.85
C THR A 58 5.95 17.16 -13.28
N HIS A 59 5.18 17.76 -14.19
CA HIS A 59 5.38 17.54 -15.62
C HIS A 59 6.68 18.18 -16.09
N LEU A 60 7.51 17.41 -16.78
CA LEU A 60 8.73 17.90 -17.42
C LEU A 60 8.57 17.80 -18.93
N ALA A 61 9.13 18.78 -19.64
CA ALA A 61 9.23 18.78 -21.09
C ALA A 61 10.65 18.38 -21.50
N LEU A 62 10.76 17.54 -22.53
CA LEU A 62 12.04 17.28 -23.19
C LEU A 62 12.20 18.25 -24.36
N VAL A 63 13.22 19.09 -24.31
CA VAL A 63 13.55 20.01 -25.39
C VAL A 63 14.77 19.47 -26.14
N ALA A 64 14.62 19.30 -27.44
CA ALA A 64 15.72 18.88 -28.30
C ALA A 64 16.75 20.01 -28.40
N GLN A 65 18.02 19.67 -28.16
CA GLN A 65 19.17 20.53 -28.44
C GLN A 65 19.91 20.06 -29.70
N ASP A 66 20.87 20.85 -30.13
CA ASP A 66 21.80 20.48 -31.20
C ASP A 66 22.59 19.20 -30.84
N GLU A 67 23.02 18.47 -31.87
CA GLU A 67 23.74 17.18 -31.76
C GLU A 67 22.95 16.01 -31.16
N GLY A 68 21.62 16.06 -31.15
CA GLY A 68 20.77 14.94 -30.70
C GLY A 68 20.75 14.73 -29.18
N LYS A 69 21.14 15.76 -28.43
CA LYS A 69 21.01 15.80 -26.96
C LYS A 69 19.62 16.34 -26.59
N PHE A 70 19.06 15.85 -25.49
CA PHE A 70 17.81 16.37 -24.93
C PHE A 70 18.11 17.07 -23.61
N ASN A 71 17.48 18.21 -23.39
CA ASN A 71 17.47 18.89 -22.10
C ASN A 71 16.11 18.73 -21.43
N ILE A 72 16.11 18.71 -20.10
CA ILE A 72 14.89 18.62 -19.30
C ILE A 72 14.50 20.04 -18.90
N GLU A 73 13.32 20.47 -19.31
CA GLU A 73 12.72 21.73 -18.88
C GLU A 73 11.58 21.47 -17.89
N CYS A 74 11.52 22.29 -16.85
CA CYS A 74 10.48 22.28 -15.85
C CYS A 74 9.72 23.62 -15.95
N GLY A 75 8.38 23.56 -15.99
CA GLY A 75 7.56 24.78 -15.98
C GLY A 75 7.74 25.57 -14.68
N GLU A 76 7.48 26.89 -14.72
CA GLU A 76 7.75 27.79 -13.58
C GLU A 76 6.93 27.50 -12.31
N SER A 77 5.76 26.85 -12.42
CA SER A 77 4.90 26.55 -11.26
C SER A 77 4.72 25.05 -11.05
N THR A 78 5.37 24.51 -10.02
CA THR A 78 5.17 23.13 -9.55
C THR A 78 3.81 22.94 -8.86
N GLU A 79 3.13 24.01 -8.48
CA GLU A 79 1.83 23.96 -7.78
C GLU A 79 0.65 23.64 -8.70
N THR A 80 0.78 23.90 -10.00
CA THR A 80 -0.29 23.65 -10.98
C THR A 80 0.12 22.66 -12.06
N ASN A 81 1.43 22.48 -12.28
CA ASN A 81 1.96 21.63 -13.34
C ASN A 81 2.41 20.26 -12.82
N PHE A 82 1.48 19.47 -12.27
CA PHE A 82 1.76 18.13 -11.77
C PHE A 82 0.71 17.09 -12.19
N PHE A 83 1.10 15.83 -12.20
CA PHE A 83 0.19 14.69 -12.20
C PHE A 83 0.30 13.94 -10.88
N ARG A 84 -0.76 13.25 -10.48
CA ARG A 84 -0.75 12.33 -9.33
C ARG A 84 -0.51 10.90 -9.78
N LEU A 85 0.14 10.10 -8.94
CA LEU A 85 0.22 8.67 -9.16
C LEU A 85 -1.16 8.03 -8.96
N GLU A 86 -1.55 7.18 -9.90
CA GLU A 86 -2.82 6.45 -9.83
C GLU A 86 -2.57 5.09 -9.16
N ALA A 87 -2.47 5.11 -7.83
CA ALA A 87 -2.16 3.94 -7.00
C ALA A 87 -3.38 3.42 -6.21
N ALA A 88 -4.61 3.63 -6.73
CA ALA A 88 -5.83 3.21 -6.05
C ALA A 88 -5.86 1.69 -5.78
N ASN A 89 -5.28 0.92 -6.71
CA ASN A 89 -5.17 -0.54 -6.64
C ASN A 89 -4.01 -1.02 -5.75
N ALA A 90 -3.36 -0.13 -4.99
CA ALA A 90 -2.34 -0.52 -4.04
C ALA A 90 -2.87 -1.58 -3.05
N PRO A 91 -2.18 -2.72 -2.93
CA PRO A 91 -2.59 -3.80 -2.05
C PRO A 91 -2.43 -3.38 -0.58
N LEU A 92 -3.13 -4.06 0.31
CA LEU A 92 -2.88 -3.97 1.76
C LEU A 92 -2.40 -5.32 2.26
N SER A 93 -1.65 -5.31 3.36
CA SER A 93 -1.28 -6.53 4.07
C SER A 93 -2.17 -6.76 5.27
N ILE A 94 -2.36 -8.04 5.58
CA ILE A 94 -3.00 -8.54 6.78
C ILE A 94 -2.10 -9.60 7.40
N SER A 95 -1.71 -9.36 8.64
CA SER A 95 -0.93 -10.29 9.45
C SER A 95 -1.87 -11.11 10.33
N VAL A 96 -2.03 -12.40 10.01
CA VAL A 96 -2.85 -13.32 10.79
C VAL A 96 -1.96 -14.16 11.69
N ASN A 97 -2.13 -13.97 12.99
CA ASN A 97 -1.28 -14.49 14.02
C ASN A 97 -1.94 -15.69 14.72
N GLN A 98 -1.14 -16.69 15.09
CA GLN A 98 -1.63 -17.84 15.86
C GLN A 98 -1.14 -17.74 17.31
N ILE A 99 -2.07 -17.54 18.24
CA ILE A 99 -1.81 -17.50 19.69
C ILE A 99 -2.43 -18.76 20.32
N GLY A 100 -1.59 -19.76 20.56
CA GLY A 100 -2.05 -21.07 21.04
C GLY A 100 -2.99 -21.74 20.03
N LYS A 101 -4.29 -21.84 20.38
CA LYS A 101 -5.34 -22.40 19.51
C LYS A 101 -6.18 -21.33 18.81
N SER A 102 -5.98 -20.06 19.15
CA SER A 102 -6.75 -18.95 18.63
C SER A 102 -5.99 -18.26 17.50
N ILE A 103 -6.74 -17.70 16.55
CA ILE A 103 -6.20 -16.82 15.51
C ILE A 103 -6.59 -15.39 15.85
N ALA A 104 -5.67 -14.46 15.65
CA ALA A 104 -5.85 -13.04 15.91
C ALA A 104 -5.25 -12.22 14.76
N VAL A 105 -5.80 -11.03 14.55
CA VAL A 105 -5.27 -10.01 13.64
C VAL A 105 -5.01 -8.76 14.46
N ASP A 106 -4.16 -7.87 13.98
CA ASP A 106 -3.83 -6.60 14.65
C ASP A 106 -3.33 -6.81 16.09
N CYS A 107 -2.35 -7.70 16.24
CA CYS A 107 -1.76 -8.00 17.53
C CYS A 107 -0.94 -6.82 18.05
N THR A 108 -1.15 -6.49 19.32
CA THR A 108 -0.33 -5.56 20.09
C THR A 108 1.10 -6.07 20.26
N GLU A 109 2.03 -5.19 20.63
CA GLU A 109 3.43 -5.57 20.95
C GLU A 109 3.52 -6.76 21.94
N VAL A 110 2.67 -6.76 22.98
CA VAL A 110 2.67 -7.83 23.99
C VAL A 110 2.18 -9.15 23.41
N GLU A 111 1.18 -9.11 22.53
CA GLU A 111 0.67 -10.29 21.84
C GLU A 111 1.68 -10.82 20.82
N GLU A 112 2.35 -9.93 20.09
CA GLU A 112 3.39 -10.29 19.13
C GLU A 112 4.59 -10.98 19.79
N ALA A 113 4.96 -10.56 21.01
CA ALA A 113 6.01 -11.20 21.79
C ALA A 113 5.73 -12.67 22.12
N LEU A 114 4.47 -13.10 22.08
CA LEU A 114 4.04 -14.48 22.33
C LEU A 114 3.95 -15.32 21.06
N LEU A 115 4.11 -14.70 19.89
CA LEU A 115 3.97 -15.39 18.61
C LEU A 115 5.17 -16.26 18.30
N ARG A 116 4.88 -17.45 17.78
CA ARG A 116 5.90 -18.35 17.22
C ARG A 116 5.88 -18.35 15.70
N THR A 117 4.72 -18.06 15.12
CA THR A 117 4.46 -18.10 13.69
C THR A 117 3.34 -17.13 13.36
N SER A 118 3.37 -16.59 12.14
CA SER A 118 2.35 -15.69 11.61
C SER A 118 2.18 -15.92 10.13
N LEU A 119 0.98 -15.74 9.61
CA LEU A 119 0.68 -15.80 8.19
C LEU A 119 0.51 -14.37 7.67
N TRP A 120 1.46 -13.95 6.84
CA TRP A 120 1.42 -12.65 6.19
C TRP A 120 0.75 -12.80 4.82
N VAL A 121 -0.37 -12.10 4.65
CA VAL A 121 -1.20 -12.13 3.45
C VAL A 121 -1.26 -10.73 2.87
N VAL A 122 -0.86 -10.58 1.61
CA VAL A 122 -1.01 -9.32 0.86
C VAL A 122 -2.08 -9.54 -0.19
N LEU A 123 -3.13 -8.73 -0.15
CA LEU A 123 -4.28 -8.84 -1.04
C LEU A 123 -4.48 -7.57 -1.86
N ASP A 124 -4.98 -7.74 -3.06
CA ASP A 124 -5.41 -6.65 -3.90
C ASP A 124 -6.70 -6.01 -3.38
N GLN A 125 -6.89 -4.74 -3.76
CA GLN A 125 -8.15 -4.06 -3.55
C GLN A 125 -9.28 -4.82 -4.29
N PRO A 126 -10.38 -5.19 -3.61
CA PRO A 126 -11.55 -5.74 -4.27
C PRO A 126 -12.13 -4.74 -5.27
N GLU A 127 -12.44 -5.19 -6.49
CA GLU A 127 -13.01 -4.32 -7.54
C GLU A 127 -14.34 -3.70 -7.10
N ASN A 128 -15.18 -4.48 -6.41
CA ASN A 128 -16.47 -4.05 -5.88
C ASN A 128 -16.78 -4.74 -4.55
N GLU A 129 -17.71 -4.18 -3.77
CA GLU A 129 -18.21 -4.82 -2.53
C GLU A 129 -18.85 -6.20 -2.78
N ARG A 130 -19.29 -6.45 -4.02
CA ARG A 130 -19.92 -7.72 -4.45
C ARG A 130 -18.91 -8.77 -4.90
N THR A 131 -17.62 -8.44 -4.99
CA THR A 131 -16.58 -9.40 -5.37
C THR A 131 -16.55 -10.53 -4.33
N ALA A 132 -16.73 -11.77 -4.77
CA ALA A 132 -16.67 -12.93 -3.89
C ALA A 132 -15.29 -13.08 -3.24
N ASP A 133 -15.23 -13.66 -2.05
CA ASP A 133 -13.98 -13.86 -1.28
C ASP A 133 -12.93 -14.61 -2.11
N ASP A 134 -13.35 -15.65 -2.83
CA ASP A 134 -12.47 -16.49 -3.67
C ASP A 134 -11.94 -15.76 -4.92
N CYS A 135 -12.51 -14.61 -5.28
CA CYS A 135 -12.06 -13.79 -6.40
C CYS A 135 -11.04 -12.73 -5.99
N VAL A 136 -10.77 -12.54 -4.69
CA VAL A 136 -9.78 -11.58 -4.22
C VAL A 136 -8.38 -12.12 -4.51
N ARG A 137 -7.64 -11.41 -5.37
CA ARG A 137 -6.28 -11.81 -5.73
C ARG A 137 -5.34 -11.61 -4.54
N LEU A 138 -4.71 -12.70 -4.11
CA LEU A 138 -3.62 -12.68 -3.14
C LEU A 138 -2.28 -12.54 -3.88
N ARG A 139 -1.51 -11.50 -3.56
CA ARG A 139 -0.18 -11.27 -4.13
C ARG A 139 0.90 -12.05 -3.39
N VAL A 140 0.78 -12.11 -2.07
CA VAL A 140 1.74 -12.78 -1.19
C VAL A 140 0.96 -13.57 -0.16
N VAL A 141 1.35 -14.83 0.02
CA VAL A 141 1.00 -15.63 1.19
C VAL A 141 2.31 -16.20 1.70
N LYS A 142 2.74 -15.74 2.86
CA LYS A 142 4.05 -16.09 3.41
C LYS A 142 3.95 -16.36 4.90
N GLN A 143 4.46 -17.52 5.30
CA GLN A 143 4.70 -17.77 6.72
C GLN A 143 5.88 -16.91 7.19
N MET A 144 5.65 -16.19 8.27
CA MET A 144 6.63 -15.40 8.99
C MET A 144 7.06 -16.16 10.25
N PHE A 145 8.31 -15.93 10.66
CA PHE A 145 8.97 -16.59 11.79
C PHE A 145 9.24 -18.08 11.58
N ALA A 146 10.08 -18.64 12.47
CA ALA A 146 10.58 -20.01 12.36
C ALA A 146 9.67 -21.06 13.01
N GLY A 147 8.63 -20.66 13.74
CA GLY A 147 7.71 -21.59 14.39
C GLY A 147 6.83 -22.33 13.38
N GLY A 148 6.53 -23.60 13.67
CA GLY A 148 5.62 -24.39 12.85
C GLY A 148 4.18 -23.89 12.94
N MET A 149 3.46 -24.00 11.83
CA MET A 149 2.03 -23.73 11.72
C MET A 149 1.29 -25.03 11.41
N ASP A 150 0.12 -25.25 11.99
CA ASP A 150 -0.72 -26.39 11.64
C ASP A 150 -1.31 -26.16 10.24
N PRO A 151 -1.03 -27.01 9.24
CA PRO A 151 -1.58 -26.81 7.89
C PRO A 151 -3.12 -26.75 7.86
N ARG A 152 -3.79 -27.34 8.85
CA ARG A 152 -5.26 -27.33 8.97
C ARG A 152 -5.81 -25.98 9.42
N SER A 153 -5.02 -25.12 10.05
CA SER A 153 -5.45 -23.77 10.43
C SER A 153 -5.32 -22.75 9.29
N ILE A 154 -4.49 -23.04 8.28
CA ILE A 154 -4.21 -22.11 7.17
C ILE A 154 -5.48 -21.67 6.43
N PRO A 155 -6.43 -22.56 6.06
CA PRO A 155 -7.67 -22.12 5.39
C PRO A 155 -8.46 -21.11 6.23
N ALA A 156 -8.63 -21.37 7.52
CA ALA A 156 -9.32 -20.45 8.42
C ALA A 156 -8.59 -19.11 8.58
N MET A 157 -7.25 -19.14 8.57
CA MET A 157 -6.43 -17.92 8.60
C MET A 157 -6.56 -17.11 7.31
N LEU A 158 -6.59 -17.77 6.14
CA LEU A 158 -6.80 -17.11 4.85
C LEU A 158 -8.20 -16.50 4.75
N ASP A 159 -9.23 -17.23 5.16
CA ASP A 159 -10.61 -16.71 5.19
C ASP A 159 -10.71 -15.46 6.08
N LEU A 160 -10.07 -15.49 7.25
CA LEU A 160 -10.00 -14.35 8.15
C LEU A 160 -9.25 -13.18 7.49
N ALA A 161 -8.10 -13.45 6.85
CA ALA A 161 -7.32 -12.44 6.17
C ALA A 161 -8.12 -11.73 5.07
N VAL A 162 -8.83 -12.48 4.23
CA VAL A 162 -9.64 -11.92 3.13
C VAL A 162 -10.79 -11.08 3.67
N ARG A 163 -11.50 -11.57 4.70
CA ARG A 163 -12.62 -10.83 5.31
C ARG A 163 -12.16 -9.54 5.98
N CYS A 164 -11.09 -9.59 6.77
CA CYS A 164 -10.50 -8.41 7.41
C CYS A 164 -9.92 -7.45 6.37
N GLY A 165 -9.19 -7.97 5.39
CA GLY A 165 -8.60 -7.19 4.30
C GLY A 165 -9.62 -6.41 3.49
N ARG A 166 -10.78 -7.01 3.15
CA ARG A 166 -11.85 -6.29 2.45
C ARG A 166 -12.38 -5.12 3.28
N LYS A 167 -12.65 -5.35 4.56
CA LYS A 167 -13.13 -4.29 5.46
C LYS A 167 -12.09 -3.18 5.63
N LEU A 168 -10.82 -3.55 5.78
CA LEU A 168 -9.72 -2.60 5.90
C LEU A 168 -9.56 -1.76 4.62
N HIS A 169 -9.60 -2.39 3.44
CA HIS A 169 -9.57 -1.68 2.17
C HIS A 169 -10.71 -0.65 2.05
N ALA A 170 -11.93 -1.04 2.40
CA ALA A 170 -13.09 -0.14 2.35
C ALA A 170 -12.92 1.04 3.33
N ALA A 171 -12.53 0.76 4.58
CA ALA A 171 -12.33 1.79 5.61
C ALA A 171 -11.19 2.76 5.28
N VAL A 172 -10.05 2.26 4.81
CA VAL A 172 -8.90 3.07 4.41
C VAL A 172 -9.27 3.97 3.23
N ASN A 173 -9.91 3.41 2.20
CA ASN A 173 -10.31 4.19 1.02
C ASN A 173 -11.33 5.28 1.37
N ALA A 174 -12.35 4.95 2.18
CA ALA A 174 -13.32 5.93 2.66
C ALA A 174 -12.61 7.08 3.39
N ARG A 175 -11.68 6.75 4.30
CA ARG A 175 -10.96 7.77 5.06
C ARG A 175 -10.03 8.62 4.20
N LEU A 176 -9.38 8.03 3.20
CA LEU A 176 -8.54 8.79 2.27
C LEU A 176 -9.36 9.74 1.39
N GLU A 177 -10.55 9.34 0.96
CA GLU A 177 -11.45 10.22 0.21
C GLU A 177 -12.01 11.36 1.09
N GLU A 178 -12.33 11.10 2.36
CA GLU A 178 -12.68 12.16 3.33
C GLU A 178 -11.55 13.19 3.47
N ILE A 179 -10.31 12.73 3.71
CA ILE A 179 -9.12 13.58 3.82
C ILE A 179 -8.93 14.42 2.55
N ARG A 180 -9.17 13.83 1.38
CA ARG A 180 -9.04 14.51 0.09
C ARG A 180 -10.10 15.57 -0.12
N ASN A 181 -11.33 15.33 0.32
CA ASN A 181 -12.47 16.24 0.13
C ASN A 181 -12.46 17.41 1.11
N GLU A 182 -11.92 17.22 2.33
CA GLU A 182 -11.94 18.23 3.39
C GLU A 182 -10.89 19.34 3.21
N GLY A 183 -9.90 19.21 2.32
CA GLY A 183 -8.80 20.18 2.18
C GLY A 183 -7.95 20.31 3.46
N ASP A 184 -6.99 21.24 3.50
CA ASP A 184 -6.01 21.49 4.59
C ASP A 184 -6.63 21.89 5.97
N CYS A 185 -7.60 21.13 6.45
CA CYS A 185 -8.27 21.32 7.72
C CYS A 185 -7.62 20.41 8.75
N ASN A 186 -6.97 21.05 9.73
CA ASN A 186 -6.29 20.44 10.87
C ASN A 186 -7.03 19.21 11.45
N PHE A 187 -6.46 18.01 11.29
CA PHE A 187 -7.07 16.78 11.79
C PHE A 187 -6.91 16.65 13.31
N PRO A 188 -7.99 16.63 14.11
CA PRO A 188 -7.92 15.94 15.39
C PRO A 188 -7.77 14.46 15.07
N GLY A 189 -6.66 13.84 15.47
CA GLY A 189 -6.40 12.42 15.22
C GLY A 189 -7.53 11.56 15.76
N LYS A 190 -8.44 11.13 14.89
CA LYS A 190 -9.46 10.14 15.22
C LYS A 190 -8.89 8.77 14.85
N SER A 191 -8.75 7.93 15.86
CA SER A 191 -8.38 6.52 15.73
C SER A 191 -9.40 5.80 14.83
N PHE A 192 -8.95 4.79 14.07
CA PHE A 192 -9.84 3.88 13.34
C PHE A 192 -10.76 3.07 14.27
N PHE A 193 -10.51 3.12 15.58
CA PHE A 193 -11.37 2.59 16.63
C PHE A 193 -12.32 3.69 17.13
N VAL A 194 -13.38 3.99 16.39
CA VAL A 194 -14.56 4.69 16.93
C VAL A 194 -15.83 4.08 16.33
N GLU A 195 -16.32 3.01 16.96
CA GLU A 195 -17.58 2.99 17.71
C GLU A 195 -17.36 2.20 19.01
#